data_AF-A0A961HTU1-F1
#
_entry.id   AF-A0A961HTU1-F1
#
_cell.length_a   1.000
_cell.length_b   1.000
_cell.length_c   1.000
_cell.angle_alpha   90.00
_cell.angle_beta   90.00
_cell.angle_gamma   90.00
#
_symmetry.space_group_name_H-M   'P 1'
#
loop_
_entity.id
_entity.type
_entity.pdbx_description
1 polymer ?
#
loop_
_entity_poly.entity_id
_entity_poly.type
_entity_poly.pdbx_seq_one_letter_code
_entity_poly.pdbx_strand_id
1 'polypeptide(L)'
;MLKREIGTTGAMFMGLGSMIGTGVFVSIGLCAEKTGVLLLFAVPLAGLVALCNALSSAQLAARFPVSGGTYEYANRLLNGPIG
;
A
#
# COMPACT_ATOMS: atom_id res chain seq x y z
N MET A 1 -20.35 17.39 -5.22
CA MET A 1 -19.52 16.56 -6.11
C MET A 1 -18.09 17.09 -6.05
N LEU A 2 -17.11 16.26 -5.68
CA LEU A 2 -15.70 16.66 -5.69
C LEU A 2 -15.20 16.71 -7.13
N LYS A 3 -14.44 17.76 -7.46
CA LYS A 3 -13.84 17.92 -8.78
C LYS A 3 -12.64 16.95 -8.89
N ARG A 4 -12.58 16.17 -9.97
CA ARG A 4 -11.55 15.14 -10.16
C ARG A 4 -10.23 15.79 -10.59
N GLU A 5 -9.52 16.38 -9.63
CA GLU A 5 -8.28 17.13 -9.89
C GLU A 5 -7.00 16.32 -9.65
N ILE A 6 -7.11 15.21 -8.92
CA ILE A 6 -5.96 14.34 -8.66
C ILE A 6 -5.74 13.39 -9.86
N GLY A 7 -4.70 13.67 -10.63
CA GLY A 7 -4.20 12.75 -11.67
C GLY A 7 -3.44 11.55 -11.06
N THR A 8 -3.07 10.59 -11.91
CA THR A 8 -2.30 9.39 -11.51
C THR A 8 -1.00 9.76 -10.77
N THR A 9 -0.27 10.74 -11.30
CA THR A 9 0.96 11.25 -10.68
C THR A 9 0.71 11.84 -9.30
N GLY A 10 -0.35 12.63 -9.13
CA GLY A 10 -0.72 13.20 -7.83
C GLY A 10 -1.11 12.12 -6.82
N ALA A 11 -1.85 11.10 -7.25
CA ALA A 11 -2.20 9.95 -6.42
C ALA A 11 -0.97 9.12 -6.03
N MET A 12 -0.01 8.92 -6.93
CA MET A 12 1.26 8.24 -6.64
C MET A 12 2.06 8.99 -5.58
N PHE A 13 2.25 10.30 -5.74
CA PHE A 13 2.97 11.10 -4.75
C PHE A 13 2.27 11.16 -3.39
N MET A 14 0.93 11.21 -3.38
CA MET A 14 0.16 11.12 -2.14
C MET A 14 0.39 9.78 -1.43
N GLY A 15 0.37 8.66 -2.17
CA GLY A 15 0.68 7.33 -1.63
C GLY A 15 2.12 7.23 -1.11
N LEU A 16 3.09 7.71 -1.89
CA LEU A 16 4.51 7.73 -1.49
C LEU A 16 4.73 8.56 -0.23
N GLY A 17 4.13 9.75 -0.13
CA GLY A 17 4.21 10.59 1.05
C GLY A 17 3.65 9.89 2.30
N SER A 18 2.55 9.16 2.15
CA SER A 18 1.95 8.36 3.23
C SER A 18 2.82 7.16 3.64
N MET A 19 3.56 6.54 2.72
CA MET A 19 4.42 5.38 3.02
C MET A 19 5.75 5.79 3.64
N ILE A 20 6.38 6.86 3.14
CA ILE A 20 7.71 7.29 3.59
C ILE A 20 7.64 7.74 5.05
N GLY A 21 6.65 8.59 5.38
CA GLY A 21 6.18 8.94 6.73
C GLY A 21 7.22 8.83 7.86
N THR A 22 6.78 8.31 9.01
CA THR A 22 7.69 7.96 10.11
C THR A 22 8.33 6.59 9.91
N GLY A 23 7.72 5.74 9.07
CA GLY A 23 8.10 4.34 8.90
C GLY A 23 9.51 4.15 8.37
N VAL A 24 9.89 4.85 7.29
CA VAL A 24 11.21 4.67 6.66
C VAL A 24 12.33 5.17 7.57
N PHE A 25 12.17 6.34 8.19
CA PHE A 25 13.21 6.94 9.03
C PHE A 25 13.44 6.19 10.35
N VAL A 26 12.38 5.63 10.96
CA VAL A 26 12.50 4.88 12.23
C VAL A 26 12.82 3.41 11.99
N SER A 27 12.13 2.75 11.06
CA SER A 27 12.26 1.30 10.88
C SER A 27 13.60 0.91 10.28
N ILE A 28 14.17 1.73 9.38
CA ILE A 28 15.50 1.46 8.82
C ILE A 28 16.56 1.51 9.91
N GLY A 29 16.51 2.49 10.83
CA GLY A 29 17.44 2.57 11.96
C GLY A 29 17.38 1.33 12.86
N LEU A 30 16.17 0.93 13.26
CA LEU A 30 15.96 -0.28 14.08
C LEU A 30 16.41 -1.56 13.37
N CYS A 31 16.14 -1.67 12.07
CA CYS A 31 16.55 -2.84 11.30
C CYS A 31 18.06 -2.86 11.03
N ALA A 32 18.70 -1.70 10.85
CA ALA A 32 20.14 -1.58 10.67
C ALA A 32 20.89 -2.02 11.93
N GLU A 33 20.40 -1.65 13.11
CA GLU A 33 20.98 -2.05 14.39
C GLU A 33 20.94 -3.57 14.59
N LYS A 34 19.82 -4.21 14.22
CA LYS A 34 19.66 -5.67 14.37
C LYS A 34 20.31 -6.51 13.27
N THR A 35 20.36 -6.01 12.04
CA THR A 35 20.62 -6.83 10.85
C THR A 35 21.93 -6.43 10.15
N GLY A 36 22.46 -5.24 10.43
CA GLY A 36 23.70 -4.74 9.84
C GLY A 36 23.68 -4.80 8.31
N VAL A 37 24.69 -5.45 7.72
CA VAL A 37 24.86 -5.58 6.25
C VAL A 37 23.73 -6.39 5.59
N LEU A 38 23.07 -7.29 6.32
CA LEU A 38 21.98 -8.12 5.78
C LEU A 38 20.74 -7.28 5.42
N LEU A 39 20.63 -6.06 5.95
CA LEU A 39 19.56 -5.13 5.61
C LEU A 39 19.50 -4.84 4.10
N LEU A 40 20.65 -4.76 3.45
CA LEU A 40 20.76 -4.51 2.00
C LEU A 40 20.08 -5.62 1.17
N PHE A 41 20.05 -6.86 1.67
CA PHE A 41 19.35 -7.97 1.03
C PHE A 41 17.89 -8.09 1.49
N ALA A 42 17.61 -7.74 2.75
CA ALA A 42 16.25 -7.79 3.30
C ALA A 42 15.31 -6.76 2.67
N VAL A 43 15.78 -5.54 2.40
CA VAL A 43 14.99 -4.46 1.78
C VAL A 43 14.44 -4.82 0.39
N PRO A 44 15.25 -5.28 -0.59
CA PRO A 44 14.72 -5.66 -1.90
C PRO A 44 13.78 -6.86 -1.82
N LEU A 45 14.02 -7.82 -0.92
CA LEU A 45 13.13 -8.95 -0.67
C LEU A 45 11.76 -8.48 -0.14
N ALA A 46 11.76 -7.61 0.87
CA ALA A 46 10.53 -7.00 1.40
C ALA A 46 9.80 -6.17 0.34
N GLY A 47 10.56 -5.41 -0.47
CA GLY A 47 10.02 -4.65 -1.60
C GLY A 47 9.32 -5.54 -2.63
N LEU A 48 9.89 -6.71 -2.95
CA LEU A 48 9.29 -7.65 -3.89
C LEU A 48 7.96 -8.21 -3.37
N VAL A 49 7.90 -8.57 -2.08
CA VAL A 49 6.64 -9.00 -1.44
C VAL A 49 5.62 -7.87 -1.42
N ALA A 50 6.04 -6.65 -1.09
CA ALA A 50 5.17 -5.47 -1.10
C ALA A 50 4.62 -5.16 -2.50
N LEU A 51 5.44 -5.32 -3.55
CA LEU A 51 5.01 -5.14 -4.94
C LEU A 51 3.95 -6.17 -5.34
N CYS A 52 4.12 -7.44 -4.99
CA CYS A 52 3.10 -8.46 -5.22
C CYS A 52 1.77 -8.09 -4.55
N ASN A 53 1.82 -7.63 -3.30
CA ASN A 53 0.63 -7.18 -2.57
C ASN A 53 -0.01 -5.92 -3.20
N ALA A 54 0.81 -4.95 -3.63
CA ALA A 54 0.34 -3.74 -4.27
C ALA A 54 -0.35 -4.03 -5.61
N LEU A 55 0.20 -4.94 -6.42
CA LEU A 55 -0.42 -5.37 -7.68
C LEU A 55 -1.76 -6.07 -7.45
N SER A 56 -1.85 -6.96 -6.46
CA SER A 56 -3.12 -7.60 -6.07
C SER A 56 -4.16 -6.56 -5.66
N SER A 57 -3.75 -5.57 -4.86
CA SER A 57 -4.63 -4.47 -4.43
C SER A 57 -5.05 -3.57 -5.61
N ALA A 58 -4.14 -3.30 -6.54
CA ALA A 58 -4.42 -2.51 -7.74
C ALA A 58 -5.42 -3.20 -8.68
N GLN A 59 -5.32 -4.53 -8.84
CA GLN A 59 -6.29 -5.31 -9.61
C GLN A 59 -7.70 -5.23 -9.01
N LEU A 60 -7.78 -5.30 -7.67
CA LEU A 60 -9.05 -5.19 -6.97
C LEU A 60 -9.65 -3.79 -7.07
N ALA A 61 -8.83 -2.75 -6.96
CA ALA A 61 -9.23 -1.36 -7.17
C ALA A 61 -9.69 -1.08 -8.62
N ALA A 62 -9.05 -1.71 -9.61
CA ALA A 62 -9.47 -1.62 -11.00
C ALA A 62 -10.81 -2.32 -11.25
N ARG A 63 -11.07 -3.44 -10.56
CA ARG A 63 -12.34 -4.19 -10.67
C ARG A 63 -13.50 -3.52 -9.91
N PHE A 64 -13.20 -2.85 -8.81
CA PHE A 64 -14.19 -2.15 -7.98
C PHE A 64 -13.81 -0.67 -7.81
N PRO A 65 -14.18 0.20 -8.78
CA PRO A 65 -13.82 1.61 -8.78
C PRO A 65 -14.72 2.43 -7.84
N VAL A 66 -14.71 2.08 -6.55
CA VAL A 66 -15.47 2.76 -5.48
C VAL A 66 -14.50 3.35 -4.45
N SER A 67 -14.83 4.53 -3.93
CA SER A 67 -14.10 5.13 -2.82
C SER A 67 -14.41 4.37 -1.53
N GLY A 68 -13.38 3.83 -0.87
CA GLY A 68 -13.53 3.11 0.40
C GLY A 68 -12.41 2.11 0.72
N GLY A 69 -11.50 1.87 -0.23
CA GLY A 69 -10.30 1.05 -0.01
C GLY A 69 -10.62 -0.39 0.35
N THR A 70 -9.76 -1.02 1.14
CA THR A 70 -9.89 -2.44 1.54
C THR A 70 -11.19 -2.75 2.29
N TYR A 71 -11.78 -1.77 2.98
CA TYR A 71 -13.05 -1.95 3.71
C TYR A 71 -14.23 -2.18 2.76
N GLU A 72 -14.31 -1.44 1.65
CA GLU A 72 -15.38 -1.64 0.65
C GLU A 72 -15.22 -2.96 -0.12
N TYR A 73 -13.98 -3.40 -0.35
CA TYR A 73 -13.73 -4.72 -0.95
C TYR A 73 -14.19 -5.85 -0.03
N ALA A 74 -13.84 -5.76 1.26
CA ALA A 74 -14.27 -6.72 2.27
C ALA A 74 -15.79 -6.70 2.46
N ASN A 75 -16.41 -5.52 2.54
CA ASN A 75 -17.86 -5.36 2.62
C ASN A 75 -18.56 -6.06 1.45
N ARG A 76 -18.11 -5.87 0.21
CA ARG A 76 -18.73 -6.52 -0.96
C ARG A 76 -18.46 -8.01 -1.10
N LEU A 77 -17.31 -8.49 -0.64
CA LEU A 77 -16.93 -9.91 -0.73
C LEU A 77 -17.44 -10.73 0.45
N LEU A 78 -17.56 -10.14 1.64
CA LEU A 78 -17.95 -10.82 2.88
C LEU A 78 -19.42 -10.57 3.27
N ASN A 79 -20.03 -9.42 2.93
CA ASN A 79 -21.47 -9.17 3.16
C ASN A 79 -22.37 -9.60 1.99
N GLY A 80 -21.99 -10.68 1.27
CA GLY A 80 -22.93 -11.51 0.50
C GLY A 80 -23.80 -12.34 1.46
N PRO A 81 -24.98 -12.83 1.04
CA PRO A 81 -26.23 -12.92 1.80
C PRO A 81 -26.17 -13.79 3.07
N ILE A 82 -25.73 -13.21 4.18
CA ILE A 82 -25.94 -13.69 5.55
C ILE A 82 -26.29 -12.53 6.49
N GLY A 83 -27.17 -11.63 5.99
CA GLY A 83 -27.84 -10.59 6.75
C GLY A 83 -29.14 -10.21 6.06
#